data_AF-Q6FXV6-F1
#
_entry.id   AF-Q6FXV6-F1
#
_cell.length_a   1.000
_cell.length_b   1.000
_cell.length_c   1.000
_cell.angle_alpha   90.00
_cell.angle_beta   90.00
_cell.angle_gamma   90.00
#
_symmetry.space_group_name_H-M   'P 1'
#
loop_
_entity.id
_entity.type
_entity.pdbx_description
1 polymer ?
#
loop_
_entity_poly.entity_id
_entity_poly.type
_entity_poly.pdbx_seq_one_letter_code
_entity_poly.pdbx_strand_id
1 'polypeptide(L)'
;MSWVVAIAVVFVVVLKVLEYSTSYHDLVLQSLFFKNSPISVKFETLVKERRSIQEENKSISAQDNYAKWTKNNRKLDKLDKEITELGAQLKAHNEQIKGHLKKVKLLLLTVPFLCFKLWKGKHIVYNLPHHQMFPQLVAGVWSQGWLYLAILPLQLAKSIVTGSSFAIETASFPHMGVSLGIWLWALNSVISNIEFMTMQLWAKPVSKPSKKLEIVTDEIKVD
;
A
#
# COMPACT_ATOMS: atom_id res chain seq x y z
N MET A 1 1.53 -25.56 -21.82
CA MET A 1 2.07 -24.39 -21.10
C MET A 1 3.33 -24.82 -20.37
N SER A 2 4.43 -24.05 -20.43
CA SER A 2 5.62 -24.36 -19.64
C SER A 2 5.30 -24.22 -18.15
N TRP A 3 5.82 -25.13 -17.33
CA TRP A 3 5.68 -25.09 -15.86
C TRP A 3 6.09 -23.72 -15.27
N VAL A 4 7.02 -23.03 -15.93
CA VAL A 4 7.46 -21.67 -15.62
C VAL A 4 6.31 -20.67 -15.62
N VAL A 5 5.42 -20.73 -16.63
CA VAL A 5 4.26 -19.83 -16.72
C VAL A 5 3.27 -20.14 -15.61
N ALA A 6 3.03 -21.42 -15.30
CA ALA A 6 2.11 -21.81 -14.22
C ALA A 6 2.59 -21.28 -12.86
N ILE A 7 3.88 -21.45 -12.53
CA ILE A 7 4.46 -20.90 -11.31
C ILE A 7 4.36 -19.37 -11.29
N ALA A 8 4.64 -18.70 -12.41
CA ALA A 8 4.54 -17.26 -12.52
C ALA A 8 3.12 -16.75 -12.22
N VAL A 9 2.09 -17.42 -12.76
CA VAL A 9 0.68 -17.11 -12.49
C VAL A 9 0.34 -17.31 -11.02
N VAL A 10 0.77 -18.43 -10.42
CA VAL A 10 0.55 -18.69 -8.98
C VAL A 10 1.15 -17.59 -8.13
N PHE A 11 2.38 -17.16 -8.41
CA PHE A 11 3.00 -16.03 -7.71
C PHE A 11 2.19 -14.74 -7.85
N VAL A 12 1.71 -14.40 -9.05
CA VAL A 12 0.88 -13.20 -9.28
C VAL A 12 -0.43 -13.27 -8.51
N VAL A 13 -1.11 -14.42 -8.53
CA VAL A 13 -2.36 -14.63 -7.80
C VAL A 13 -2.13 -14.50 -6.30
N VAL A 14 -1.10 -15.16 -5.76
CA VAL A 14 -0.75 -15.07 -4.33
C VAL A 14 -0.42 -13.63 -3.94
N LEU A 15 0.40 -12.93 -4.74
CA LEU A 15 0.73 -11.51 -4.51
C LEU A 15 -0.51 -10.63 -4.49
N LYS A 16 -1.44 -10.83 -5.44
CA LYS A 16 -2.67 -10.04 -5.54
C LYS A 16 -3.67 -10.36 -4.43
N VAL A 17 -3.80 -11.63 -4.04
CA VAL A 17 -4.60 -12.04 -2.89
C VAL A 17 -4.05 -11.41 -1.60
N LEU A 18 -2.73 -11.41 -1.40
CA LEU A 18 -2.10 -10.76 -0.25
C LEU A 18 -2.24 -9.23 -0.28
N GLU A 19 -2.24 -8.60 -1.46
CA GLU A 19 -2.47 -7.17 -1.61
C GLU A 19 -3.91 -6.82 -1.21
N TYR A 20 -4.90 -7.52 -1.77
CA TYR A 20 -6.32 -7.33 -1.44
C TYR A 20 -6.63 -7.66 0.03
N SER A 21 -5.97 -8.66 0.61
CA SER A 21 -6.16 -9.05 2.00
C SER A 21 -5.53 -8.06 3.01
N THR A 22 -4.71 -7.10 2.58
CA THR A 22 -4.06 -6.13 3.49
C THR A 22 -5.05 -5.42 4.42
N SER A 23 -6.23 -5.06 3.93
CA SER A 23 -7.28 -4.44 4.75
C SER A 23 -7.91 -5.40 5.77
N TYR A 24 -8.00 -6.69 5.43
CA TYR A 24 -8.49 -7.72 6.34
C TYR A 24 -7.44 -8.14 7.36
N HIS A 25 -6.16 -8.13 6.97
CA HIS A 25 -5.05 -8.40 7.87
C HIS A 25 -5.08 -7.43 9.06
N ASP A 26 -5.37 -6.15 8.86
CA ASP A 26 -5.45 -5.20 9.97
C ASP A 26 -6.50 -5.61 11.02
N LEU A 27 -7.71 -6.03 10.60
CA LEU A 27 -8.76 -6.48 11.51
C LEU A 27 -8.42 -7.83 12.17
N VAL A 28 -7.84 -8.74 11.41
CA VAL A 28 -7.41 -10.06 11.91
C VAL A 28 -6.26 -9.90 12.91
N LEU A 29 -5.28 -9.05 12.61
CA LEU A 29 -4.16 -8.75 13.50
C LEU A 29 -4.63 -8.05 14.78
N GLN A 30 -5.57 -7.11 14.68
CA GLN A 30 -6.19 -6.47 15.84
C GLN A 30 -6.90 -7.50 16.73
N SER A 31 -7.65 -8.42 16.14
CA SER A 31 -8.35 -9.45 16.92
C SER A 31 -7.42 -10.52 17.51
N LEU A 32 -6.37 -10.94 16.79
CA LEU A 32 -5.43 -11.97 17.26
C LEU A 32 -4.39 -11.45 18.25
N PHE A 33 -3.76 -10.31 17.96
CA PHE A 33 -2.63 -9.81 18.75
C PHE A 33 -3.05 -8.80 19.81
N PHE A 34 -4.07 -7.99 19.55
CA PHE A 34 -4.38 -6.86 20.44
C PHE A 34 -5.50 -7.15 21.43
N LYS A 35 -6.50 -7.96 21.08
CA LYS A 35 -7.67 -8.20 21.95
C LYS A 35 -7.31 -8.62 23.39
N ASN A 36 -6.30 -9.48 23.54
CA ASN A 36 -5.86 -9.99 24.84
C ASN A 36 -4.52 -9.37 25.32
N SER A 37 -4.03 -8.33 24.65
CA SER A 37 -2.81 -7.65 25.08
C SER A 37 -3.08 -6.89 26.39
N PRO A 38 -2.15 -6.92 27.37
CA PRO A 38 -2.32 -6.20 28.63
C PRO A 38 -2.54 -4.70 28.42
N ILE A 39 -1.96 -4.13 27.36
CA ILE A 39 -2.12 -2.71 27.01
C ILE A 39 -3.55 -2.44 26.52
N SER A 40 -4.11 -3.31 25.68
CA SER A 40 -5.48 -3.16 25.16
C SER A 40 -6.51 -3.35 26.27
N VAL A 41 -6.32 -4.35 27.12
CA VAL A 41 -7.20 -4.59 28.28
C VAL A 41 -7.15 -3.37 29.21
N LYS A 42 -5.96 -2.85 29.52
CA LYS A 42 -5.81 -1.64 30.35
C LYS A 42 -6.50 -0.43 29.71
N PHE A 43 -6.34 -0.24 28.40
CA PHE A 43 -7.00 0.84 27.67
C PHE A 43 -8.53 0.72 27.77
N GLU A 44 -9.10 -0.46 27.53
CA GLU A 44 -10.54 -0.70 27.67
C GLU A 44 -11.04 -0.46 29.10
N THR A 45 -10.27 -0.87 30.11
CA THR A 45 -10.65 -0.63 31.52
C THR A 45 -10.68 0.86 31.86
N LEU A 46 -9.70 1.64 31.40
CA LEU A 46 -9.65 3.07 31.65
C LEU A 46 -10.76 3.82 30.90
N VAL A 47 -11.06 3.41 29.65
CA VAL A 47 -12.19 3.96 28.89
C VAL A 47 -13.53 3.68 29.59
N LYS A 48 -13.71 2.46 30.13
CA LYS A 48 -14.90 2.11 30.92
C LYS A 48 -14.99 2.92 32.22
N GLU A 49 -13.88 3.04 32.95
CA GLU A 49 -13.81 3.84 34.18
C GLU A 49 -14.09 5.32 33.92
N ARG A 50 -13.54 5.89 32.84
CA ARG A 50 -13.83 7.26 32.43
C ARG A 50 -15.32 7.45 32.15
N ARG A 51 -15.94 6.50 31.44
CA ARG A 51 -17.38 6.56 31.15
C ARG A 51 -18.20 6.53 32.45
N SER A 52 -17.89 5.64 33.40
CA SER A 52 -18.65 5.55 34.65
C SER A 52 -18.54 6.82 35.50
N ILE A 53 -17.34 7.42 35.61
CA ILE A 53 -17.16 8.69 36.32
C ILE A 53 -17.84 9.84 35.59
N GLN A 54 -17.84 9.84 34.25
CA GLN A 54 -18.54 10.86 33.47
C GLN A 54 -20.05 10.78 33.66
N GLU A 55 -20.61 9.56 33.75
CA GLU A 55 -22.03 9.34 34.07
C GLU A 55 -22.35 9.78 35.51
N GLU A 56 -21.50 9.47 36.48
CA GLU A 56 -21.63 9.95 37.85
C GLU A 56 -21.55 11.48 37.92
N ASN A 57 -20.64 12.10 37.18
CA ASN A 57 -20.48 13.55 37.20
C ASN A 57 -21.67 14.29 36.56
N LYS A 58 -22.38 13.64 35.63
CA LYS A 58 -23.62 14.17 35.04
C LYS A 58 -24.81 14.10 35.99
N SER A 59 -24.81 13.20 36.97
CA SER A 59 -25.90 13.07 37.96
C SER A 59 -25.72 13.98 39.18
N ILE A 60 -24.61 14.72 39.28
CA ILE A 60 -24.29 15.59 40.40
C ILE A 60 -24.50 17.06 39.99
N SER A 61 -25.23 17.83 40.79
CA SER A 61 -25.29 19.29 40.67
C SER A 61 -23.92 19.91 41.00
N ALA A 62 -23.33 20.61 40.02
CA ALA A 62 -22.03 21.25 40.19
C ALA A 62 -22.04 22.37 41.24
N GLN A 63 -23.21 22.95 41.52
CA GLN A 63 -23.39 24.01 42.52
C GLN A 63 -23.43 23.42 43.93
N ASP A 64 -24.32 22.45 44.17
CA ASP A 64 -24.53 21.89 45.51
C ASP A 64 -23.35 21.02 45.97
N ASN A 65 -22.73 20.29 45.03
CA ASN A 65 -21.69 19.31 45.31
C ASN A 65 -20.36 19.68 44.64
N TYR A 66 -20.02 20.98 44.64
CA TYR A 66 -18.82 21.51 43.98
C TYR A 66 -17.53 20.74 44.29
N ALA A 67 -17.33 20.34 45.56
CA ALA A 67 -16.17 19.57 45.98
C ALA A 67 -16.09 18.18 45.32
N LYS A 68 -17.24 17.49 45.18
CA LYS A 68 -17.33 16.18 44.52
C LYS A 68 -17.15 16.33 43.02
N TRP A 69 -17.83 17.31 42.41
CA TRP A 69 -17.72 17.64 40.99
C TRP A 69 -16.28 17.95 40.57
N THR A 70 -15.58 18.78 41.36
CA THR A 70 -14.17 19.13 41.10
C THR A 70 -13.24 17.93 41.23
N LYS A 71 -13.45 17.05 42.22
CA LYS A 71 -12.68 15.80 42.37
C LYS A 71 -12.89 14.86 41.18
N ASN A 72 -14.13 14.72 40.71
CA ASN A 72 -14.47 13.91 39.55
C ASN A 72 -13.81 14.47 38.28
N ASN A 73 -13.84 15.77 38.05
CA ASN A 73 -13.17 16.40 36.92
C ASN A 73 -11.65 16.16 36.94
N ARG A 74 -10.98 16.33 38.10
CA ARG A 74 -9.55 16.02 38.22
C ARG A 74 -9.24 14.56 37.89
N LYS A 75 -10.14 13.63 38.27
CA LYS A 75 -10.01 12.21 37.94
C LYS A 75 -10.22 11.97 36.43
N LEU A 76 -11.20 12.63 35.82
CA LEU A 76 -11.43 12.59 34.37
C LEU A 76 -10.23 13.12 33.60
N ASP A 77 -9.63 14.24 34.01
CA ASP A 77 -8.43 14.81 33.39
C ASP A 77 -7.24 13.83 33.46
N LYS A 78 -7.10 13.13 34.59
CA LYS A 78 -6.07 12.09 34.75
C LYS A 78 -6.32 10.91 33.82
N LEU A 79 -7.56 10.41 33.76
CA LEU A 79 -7.95 9.31 32.87
C LEU A 79 -7.79 9.71 31.39
N ASP A 80 -8.11 10.94 31.01
CA ASP A 80 -7.95 11.44 29.64
C ASP A 80 -6.48 11.46 29.24
N LYS A 81 -5.57 11.86 30.13
CA LYS A 81 -4.12 11.76 29.90
C LYS A 81 -3.67 10.31 29.74
N GLU A 82 -4.10 9.40 30.62
CA GLU A 82 -3.71 7.99 30.53
C GLU A 82 -4.27 7.31 29.26
N ILE A 83 -5.52 7.61 28.86
CA ILE A 83 -6.15 7.08 27.65
C ILE A 83 -5.47 7.60 26.39
N THR A 84 -5.12 8.89 26.35
CA THR A 84 -4.42 9.47 25.19
C THR A 84 -3.01 8.90 25.05
N GLU A 85 -2.28 8.74 26.16
CA GLU A 85 -0.96 8.12 26.19
C GLU A 85 -1.01 6.66 25.73
N LEU A 86 -1.89 5.84 26.31
CA LEU A 86 -2.05 4.44 25.93
C LEU A 86 -2.56 4.28 24.50
N GLY A 87 -3.45 5.16 24.04
CA GLY A 87 -3.92 5.19 22.66
C GLY A 87 -2.76 5.46 21.69
N ALA A 88 -1.85 6.37 22.04
CA ALA A 88 -0.64 6.63 21.25
C ALA A 88 0.31 5.42 21.25
N GLN A 89 0.51 4.77 22.39
CA GLN A 89 1.31 3.54 22.50
C GLN A 89 0.74 2.40 21.65
N LEU A 90 -0.58 2.18 21.70
CA LEU A 90 -1.26 1.17 20.86
C LEU A 90 -1.12 1.47 19.37
N LYS A 91 -1.21 2.74 18.97
CA LYS A 91 -0.99 3.15 17.57
C LYS A 91 0.45 2.90 17.13
N ALA A 92 1.43 3.26 17.98
CA ALA A 92 2.85 3.01 17.70
C ALA A 92 3.15 1.51 17.56
N HIS A 93 2.61 0.69 18.45
CA HIS A 93 2.76 -0.76 18.39
C HIS A 93 2.11 -1.37 17.13
N ASN A 94 0.94 -0.87 16.72
CA ASN A 94 0.30 -1.25 15.45
C ASN A 94 1.19 -0.94 14.24
N GLU A 95 1.79 0.25 14.18
CA GLU A 95 2.68 0.62 13.09
C GLU A 95 3.96 -0.23 13.08
N GLN A 96 4.51 -0.59 14.25
CA GLN A 96 5.64 -1.51 14.34
C GLN A 96 5.29 -2.88 13.75
N ILE A 97 4.15 -3.47 14.14
CA ILE A 97 3.68 -4.76 13.59
C ILE A 97 3.48 -4.66 12.08
N LYS A 98 2.84 -3.61 11.58
CA LYS A 98 2.68 -3.37 10.14
C LYS A 98 4.03 -3.30 9.43
N GLY A 99 5.01 -2.62 10.02
CA GLY A 99 6.38 -2.56 9.53
C GLY A 99 7.04 -3.93 9.45
N HIS A 100 6.92 -4.74 10.50
CA HIS A 100 7.44 -6.11 10.51
C HIS A 100 6.77 -7.00 9.46
N LEU A 101 5.45 -6.93 9.31
CA LEU A 101 4.73 -7.70 8.30
C LEU A 101 5.09 -7.28 6.87
N LYS A 102 5.30 -5.99 6.62
CA LYS A 102 5.82 -5.51 5.33
C LYS A 102 7.20 -6.10 5.03
N LYS A 103 8.09 -6.15 6.02
CA LYS A 103 9.42 -6.77 5.88
C LYS A 103 9.32 -8.28 5.59
N VAL A 104 8.45 -8.99 6.32
CA VAL A 104 8.20 -10.43 6.09
C VAL A 104 7.63 -10.67 4.70
N LYS A 105 6.61 -9.90 4.27
CA LYS A 105 6.05 -9.96 2.91
C LYS A 105 7.12 -9.72 1.85
N LEU A 106 7.98 -8.73 2.06
CA LEU A 106 9.07 -8.43 1.15
C LEU A 106 10.05 -9.60 1.03
N LEU A 107 10.52 -10.14 2.15
CA LEU A 107 11.51 -11.23 2.17
C LEU A 107 10.94 -12.57 1.67
N LEU A 108 9.71 -12.90 2.04
CA LEU A 108 9.13 -14.21 1.75
C LEU A 108 8.48 -14.29 0.37
N LEU A 109 8.02 -13.17 -0.17
CA LEU A 109 7.23 -13.17 -1.41
C LEU A 109 7.84 -12.29 -2.48
N THR A 110 8.05 -11.00 -2.20
CA THR A 110 8.54 -10.05 -3.21
C THR A 110 9.94 -10.39 -3.71
N VAL A 111 10.86 -10.73 -2.80
CA VAL A 111 12.24 -11.09 -3.14
C VAL A 111 12.29 -12.38 -3.95
N PRO A 112 11.68 -13.51 -3.53
CA PRO A 112 11.64 -14.73 -4.34
C PRO A 112 10.99 -14.52 -5.71
N PHE A 113 9.91 -13.74 -5.78
CA PHE A 113 9.28 -13.40 -7.06
C PHE A 113 10.20 -12.56 -7.95
N LEU A 114 10.94 -11.60 -7.39
CA LEU A 114 11.92 -10.81 -8.14
C LEU A 114 13.06 -11.70 -8.65
N CYS A 115 13.61 -12.58 -7.81
CA CYS A 115 14.63 -13.54 -8.19
C CYS A 115 14.14 -14.47 -9.31
N PHE A 116 12.91 -14.99 -9.20
CA PHE A 116 12.29 -15.80 -10.24
C PHE A 116 12.11 -15.02 -11.55
N LYS A 117 11.64 -13.77 -11.46
CA LYS A 117 11.46 -12.87 -12.61
C LYS A 117 12.79 -12.54 -13.30
N LEU A 118 13.88 -12.37 -12.55
CA LEU A 118 15.21 -12.13 -13.12
C LEU A 118 15.80 -13.40 -13.76
N TRP A 119 15.65 -14.56 -13.09
CA TRP A 119 16.21 -15.81 -13.57
C TRP A 119 15.49 -16.36 -14.83
N LYS A 120 14.15 -16.32 -14.84
CA LYS A 120 13.33 -16.86 -15.94
C LYS A 120 12.72 -15.77 -16.82
N GLY A 121 13.07 -14.50 -16.62
CA GLY A 121 12.49 -13.36 -17.33
C GLY A 121 12.61 -13.42 -18.85
N LYS A 122 13.72 -13.98 -19.36
CA LYS A 122 13.99 -14.14 -20.81
C LYS A 122 13.26 -15.32 -21.45
N HIS A 123 12.49 -16.11 -20.69
CA HIS A 123 11.73 -17.23 -21.25
C HIS A 123 10.62 -16.71 -22.16
N ILE A 124 10.61 -17.14 -23.42
CA ILE A 124 9.59 -16.74 -24.39
C ILE A 124 8.29 -17.48 -24.07
N VAL A 125 7.20 -16.73 -23.85
CA VAL A 125 5.88 -17.28 -23.54
C VAL A 125 5.05 -17.45 -24.82
N TYR A 126 5.12 -16.45 -25.71
CA TYR A 126 4.33 -16.38 -26.93
C TYR A 126 5.18 -15.88 -28.09
N ASN A 127 5.11 -16.55 -29.24
CA ASN A 127 5.79 -16.14 -30.46
C ASN A 127 4.85 -15.27 -31.29
N LEU A 128 5.30 -14.09 -31.71
CA LEU A 128 4.55 -13.22 -32.59
C LEU A 128 4.72 -13.69 -34.05
N PRO A 129 3.63 -13.76 -34.84
CA PRO A 129 3.68 -14.27 -36.21
C PRO A 129 4.45 -13.36 -37.18
N HIS A 130 4.50 -12.05 -36.91
CA HIS A 130 5.11 -11.07 -37.81
C HIS A 130 6.21 -10.28 -37.10
N HIS A 131 7.45 -10.44 -37.57
CA HIS A 131 8.64 -9.84 -36.95
C HIS A 131 8.90 -8.38 -37.36
N GLN A 132 8.10 -7.82 -38.28
CA GLN A 132 8.36 -6.49 -38.86
C GLN A 132 7.37 -5.41 -38.42
N MET A 133 6.40 -5.74 -37.56
CA MET A 133 5.32 -4.80 -37.22
C MET A 133 5.73 -3.73 -36.19
N PHE A 134 6.82 -3.93 -35.46
CA PHE A 134 7.16 -3.07 -34.31
C PHE A 134 8.54 -2.42 -34.45
N PRO A 135 8.70 -1.18 -33.98
CA PRO A 135 10.02 -0.55 -33.87
C PRO A 135 11.00 -1.44 -33.11
N GLN A 136 12.28 -1.42 -33.51
CA GLN A 136 13.31 -2.31 -32.99
C GLN A 136 13.45 -2.24 -31.46
N LEU A 137 13.29 -1.05 -30.88
CA LEU A 137 13.29 -0.87 -29.43
C LEU A 137 12.22 -1.71 -28.76
N VAL A 138 10.98 -1.66 -29.27
CA VAL A 138 9.83 -2.40 -28.74
C VAL A 138 10.07 -3.90 -28.88
N ALA A 139 10.57 -4.36 -30.02
CA ALA A 139 10.93 -5.76 -30.24
C ALA A 139 12.03 -6.23 -29.26
N GLY A 140 13.02 -5.39 -28.98
CA GLY A 140 14.08 -5.64 -28.02
C GLY A 140 13.55 -5.73 -26.58
N VAL A 141 12.69 -4.78 -26.16
CA VAL A 141 12.04 -4.88 -24.84
C VAL A 141 11.21 -6.17 -24.81
N TRP A 142 10.37 -6.43 -25.81
CA TRP A 142 9.49 -7.60 -25.86
C TRP A 142 10.22 -8.92 -25.70
N SER A 143 11.33 -9.11 -26.41
CA SER A 143 12.12 -10.34 -26.37
C SER A 143 13.00 -10.51 -25.13
N GLN A 144 13.59 -9.43 -24.62
CA GLN A 144 14.57 -9.51 -23.52
C GLN A 144 14.07 -8.98 -22.17
N GLY A 145 12.94 -8.28 -22.16
CA GLY A 145 12.38 -7.56 -21.02
C GLY A 145 12.94 -6.16 -20.83
N TRP A 146 12.56 -5.50 -19.74
CA TRP A 146 12.99 -4.14 -19.35
C TRP A 146 14.51 -3.98 -19.19
N LEU A 147 15.24 -5.07 -18.99
CA LEU A 147 16.70 -5.08 -18.90
C LEU A 147 17.35 -4.56 -20.20
N TYR A 148 16.69 -4.74 -21.34
CA TYR A 148 17.15 -4.21 -22.62
C TYR A 148 17.22 -2.67 -22.62
N LEU A 149 16.20 -2.01 -22.06
CA LEU A 149 16.22 -0.54 -21.93
C LEU A 149 17.29 -0.07 -20.95
N ALA A 150 17.55 -0.84 -19.89
CA ALA A 150 18.61 -0.51 -18.93
C ALA A 150 20.02 -0.65 -19.51
N ILE A 151 20.21 -1.57 -20.46
CA ILE A 151 21.50 -1.81 -21.14
C ILE A 151 21.74 -0.82 -22.28
N LEU A 152 20.68 -0.22 -22.84
CA LEU A 152 20.79 0.67 -23.99
C LEU A 152 21.75 1.87 -23.77
N PRO A 153 21.74 2.58 -22.62
CA PRO A 153 22.74 3.61 -22.33
C PRO A 153 24.17 3.06 -22.24
N LEU A 154 24.34 1.84 -21.71
CA LEU A 154 25.65 1.19 -21.63
C LEU A 154 26.17 0.82 -23.02
N GLN A 155 25.30 0.37 -23.91
CA GLN A 155 25.63 0.11 -25.32
C GLN A 155 25.98 1.40 -26.06
N LEU A 156 25.25 2.49 -25.82
CA LEU A 156 25.56 3.80 -26.37
C LEU A 156 26.93 4.30 -25.89
N ALA A 157 27.21 4.23 -24.59
CA ALA A 157 28.50 4.60 -24.02
C ALA A 157 29.63 3.76 -24.60
N LYS A 158 29.43 2.44 -24.74
CA LYS A 158 30.40 1.55 -25.39
C LYS A 158 30.64 1.96 -26.83
N SER A 159 29.60 2.23 -27.63
CA SER A 159 29.75 2.65 -29.03
C SER A 159 30.49 3.97 -29.18
N ILE A 160 30.31 4.91 -28.26
CA ILE A 160 31.05 6.19 -28.23
C ILE A 160 32.53 5.93 -27.94
N VAL A 161 32.85 5.04 -26.99
CA VAL A 161 34.23 4.72 -26.60
C VAL A 161 34.95 3.89 -27.67
N THR A 162 34.29 2.91 -28.29
CA THR A 162 34.91 2.03 -29.29
C THR A 162 34.89 2.60 -30.71
N GLY A 163 34.28 3.77 -30.94
CA GLY A 163 34.12 4.37 -32.27
C GLY A 163 33.32 3.51 -33.25
N SER A 164 32.65 2.47 -32.75
CA SER A 164 31.84 1.56 -33.55
C SER A 164 30.47 2.17 -33.77
N SER A 165 29.95 2.09 -35.01
CA SER A 165 28.56 2.45 -35.29
C SER A 165 27.63 1.79 -34.27
N PHE A 166 26.70 2.58 -33.70
CA PHE A 166 25.67 2.06 -32.80
C PHE A 166 24.77 1.09 -33.57
N ALA A 167 25.19 -0.17 -33.62
CA ALA A 167 24.37 -1.26 -34.08
C ALA A 167 23.65 -1.77 -32.83
N ILE A 168 22.34 -1.53 -32.78
CA ILE A 168 21.48 -2.36 -31.94
C ILE A 168 21.77 -3.80 -32.39
N GLU A 169 22.26 -4.65 -31.48
CA GLU A 169 22.54 -6.07 -31.74
C GLU A 169 21.21 -6.78 -32.09
N THR A 170 20.75 -6.59 -33.32
CA THR A 170 19.51 -7.13 -33.88
C THR A 170 19.73 -8.51 -34.48
N ALA A 171 20.98 -8.90 -34.70
CA ALA A 171 21.36 -10.16 -35.36
C ALA A 171 21.03 -11.44 -34.53
N SER A 172 20.49 -11.29 -33.32
CA SER A 172 20.22 -12.42 -32.42
C SER A 172 18.73 -12.64 -32.11
N PHE A 173 17.82 -12.04 -32.88
CA PHE A 173 16.36 -12.24 -32.69
C PHE A 173 15.75 -13.13 -33.79
N PRO A 174 16.08 -14.42 -33.89
CA PRO A 174 15.50 -15.30 -34.91
C PRO A 174 13.99 -15.52 -34.71
N HIS A 175 13.47 -15.29 -33.50
CA HIS A 175 12.05 -15.40 -33.19
C HIS A 175 11.61 -14.25 -32.29
N MET A 176 10.74 -13.38 -32.80
CA MET A 176 10.11 -12.34 -31.98
C MET A 176 9.14 -12.98 -31.00
N GLY A 177 9.58 -13.12 -29.77
CA GLY A 177 8.81 -13.66 -28.67
C GLY A 177 8.50 -12.61 -27.61
N VAL A 178 7.38 -12.76 -26.92
CA VAL A 178 7.09 -12.02 -25.69
C VAL A 178 7.74 -12.75 -24.52
N SER A 179 8.69 -12.08 -23.89
CA SER A 179 9.37 -12.53 -22.69
C SER A 179 8.41 -12.64 -21.51
N LEU A 180 8.66 -13.60 -20.62
CA LEU A 180 7.91 -13.79 -19.38
C LEU A 180 7.86 -12.51 -18.55
N GLY A 181 8.96 -11.74 -18.53
CA GLY A 181 9.04 -10.48 -17.77
C GLY A 181 8.00 -9.45 -18.20
N ILE A 182 7.76 -9.32 -19.51
CA ILE A 182 6.76 -8.40 -20.07
C ILE A 182 5.37 -8.97 -19.95
N TRP A 183 5.22 -10.27 -20.19
CA TRP A 183 3.94 -10.93 -20.01
C TRP A 183 3.42 -10.76 -18.58
N LEU A 184 4.28 -10.96 -17.58
CA LEU A 184 3.95 -10.73 -16.16
C LEU A 184 3.63 -9.25 -15.87
N TRP A 185 4.38 -8.32 -16.45
CA TRP A 185 4.11 -6.89 -16.29
C TRP A 185 2.76 -6.49 -16.89
N ALA A 186 2.44 -6.99 -18.09
CA ALA A 186 1.16 -6.74 -18.75
C ALA A 186 0.01 -7.35 -17.93
N LEU A 187 0.15 -8.60 -17.48
CA LEU A 187 -0.83 -9.26 -16.63
C LEU A 187 -1.10 -8.45 -15.35
N ASN A 188 -0.05 -8.03 -14.65
CA ASN A 188 -0.20 -7.24 -13.42
C ASN A 188 -0.84 -5.87 -13.69
N SER A 189 -0.55 -5.25 -14.84
CA SER A 189 -1.15 -3.98 -15.25
C SER A 189 -2.63 -4.12 -15.55
N VAL A 190 -3.03 -5.19 -16.26
CA VAL A 190 -4.44 -5.49 -16.53
C VAL A 190 -5.21 -5.73 -15.24
N ILE A 191 -4.67 -6.56 -14.32
CA ILE A 191 -5.31 -6.82 -13.03
C ILE A 191 -5.48 -5.51 -12.23
N SER A 192 -4.44 -4.66 -12.20
CA SER A 192 -4.49 -3.39 -11.46
C SER A 192 -5.47 -2.39 -12.07
N ASN A 193 -5.62 -2.38 -13.40
CA ASN A 193 -6.61 -1.56 -14.08
C ASN A 193 -8.04 -2.05 -13.80
N ILE A 194 -8.27 -3.36 -13.81
CA ILE A 194 -9.56 -3.95 -13.44
C ILE A 194 -9.90 -3.59 -11.99
N GLU A 195 -8.93 -3.74 -11.09
CA GLU A 195 -9.07 -3.36 -9.67
C GLU A 195 -9.46 -1.88 -9.54
N PHE A 196 -8.75 -0.97 -10.20
CA PHE A 196 -9.08 0.46 -10.21
C PHE A 196 -10.49 0.74 -10.75
N MET A 197 -10.88 0.12 -11.87
CA MET A 197 -12.22 0.27 -12.43
C MET A 197 -13.29 -0.21 -11.46
N THR A 198 -13.08 -1.36 -10.81
CA THR A 198 -14.03 -1.88 -9.82
C THR A 198 -14.15 -0.95 -8.61
N MET A 199 -13.04 -0.44 -8.07
CA MET A 199 -13.06 0.53 -6.97
C MET A 199 -13.78 1.82 -7.36
N GLN A 200 -13.56 2.32 -8.58
CA GLN A 200 -14.19 3.54 -9.07
C GLN A 200 -15.71 3.37 -9.27
N LEU A 201 -16.17 2.19 -9.67
CA LEU A 201 -17.59 1.89 -9.82
C LEU A 201 -18.34 1.90 -8.48
N TRP A 202 -17.67 1.60 -7.37
CA TRP A 202 -18.25 1.65 -6.02
C TRP A 202 -17.90 2.89 -5.21
N ALA A 203 -17.00 3.75 -5.72
CA ALA A 203 -16.67 5.00 -5.08
C ALA A 203 -17.89 5.94 -5.13
N LYS A 204 -18.33 6.41 -3.95
CA LYS A 204 -19.38 7.42 -3.86
C LYS A 204 -18.92 8.70 -4.59
N PRO A 205 -19.82 9.40 -5.32
CA PRO A 205 -19.45 10.63 -6.00
C PRO A 205 -18.91 11.65 -4.99
N VAL A 206 -17.69 12.15 -5.23
CA VAL A 206 -17.08 13.21 -4.42
C VAL A 206 -17.94 14.46 -4.55
N SER A 207 -18.42 15.00 -3.44
CA SER A 207 -19.12 16.29 -3.44
C SER A 207 -18.16 17.40 -3.86
N LYS A 208 -18.59 18.27 -4.78
CA LYS A 208 -17.80 19.46 -5.16
C LYS A 208 -17.54 20.31 -3.91
N PRO A 209 -16.34 20.89 -3.73
CA PRO A 209 -16.08 21.79 -2.61
C PRO A 209 -17.03 22.99 -2.73
N SER A 210 -17.91 23.16 -1.73
CA SER A 210 -18.78 24.33 -1.64
C SER A 210 -17.91 25.57 -1.43
N LYS A 211 -18.01 26.53 -2.34
CA LYS A 211 -17.37 27.85 -2.26
C LYS A 211 -17.99 28.56 -1.06
N LYS A 212 -17.36 28.52 0.13
CA LYS A 212 -17.78 29.31 1.28
C LYS A 212 -17.74 30.79 0.89
N LEU A 213 -18.92 31.41 0.86
CA LEU A 213 -19.08 32.85 0.80
C LEU A 213 -18.31 33.50 1.97
N GLU A 214 -17.45 34.45 1.65
CA GLU A 214 -17.04 35.50 2.58
C GLU A 214 -18.30 36.25 3.01
N ILE A 215 -18.69 36.09 4.28
CA ILE A 215 -19.52 37.06 4.98
C ILE A 215 -18.55 37.71 5.97
N VAL A 216 -17.95 38.82 5.53
CA VAL A 216 -17.34 39.81 6.43
C VAL A 216 -18.52 40.57 7.03
N THR A 217 -18.95 40.15 8.22
CA THR A 217 -19.87 40.93 9.04
C THR A 217 -19.05 42.02 9.72
N ASP A 218 -19.17 43.24 9.20
CA ASP A 218 -19.01 44.46 9.99
C ASP A 218 -19.98 44.38 11.17
N GLU A 219 -19.47 44.04 12.36
CA GLU A 219 -20.15 44.35 13.61
C GLU A 219 -19.18 45.08 14.56
N ILE A 220 -19.42 46.40 14.64
CA ILE A 220 -19.57 47.15 15.87
C ILE A 220 -18.29 47.40 16.68
N LYS A 221 -17.69 48.58 16.45
CA LYS A 221 -17.08 49.40 17.50
C LYS A 221 -18.09 50.49 17.90
N VAL A 222 -18.66 50.36 19.10
CA VAL A 222 -19.17 51.47 19.91
C VAL A 222 -18.82 51.14 21.36
N ASP A 223 -17.70 51.69 21.80
CA ASP A 223 -17.50 52.43 23.06
C ASP A 223 -16.21 53.25 22.93
#